data_AF-O25099-F1
#
_entry.id   AF-O25099-F1
#
_cell.length_a   1.000
_cell.length_b   1.000
_cell.length_c   1.000
_cell.angle_alpha   90.00
_cell.angle_beta   90.00
_cell.angle_gamma   90.00
#
_symmetry.space_group_name_H-M   'P 1'
#
loop_
_entity.id
_entity.type
_entity.pdbx_description
1 polymer ?
#
loop_
_entity_poly.entity_id
_entity_poly.type
_entity_poly.pdbx_seq_one_letter_code
_entity_poly.pdbx_strand_id
1 'polypeptide(L)' 'MSLFDFFKNKGSAATATDRLKLILAKERTLNLPYMEEMRKEIIAVIQKYTKSSDIHFKTLDSNQSVETIEVEIILPR' A
#
# COMPACT_ATOMS: atom_id res chain seq x y z
N MET A 1 -41.21 4.47 -9.62
CA MET A 1 -40.01 4.09 -8.85
C MET A 1 -40.47 3.66 -7.46
N SER A 2 -40.13 2.45 -7.03
CA SER A 2 -40.64 1.86 -5.77
C SER A 2 -39.77 2.28 -4.58
N LEU A 3 -40.38 2.55 -3.43
CA LEU A 3 -39.69 2.84 -2.16
C LEU A 3 -38.78 1.67 -1.71
N PHE A 4 -39.03 0.45 -2.20
CA PHE A 4 -38.21 -0.73 -1.92
C PHE A 4 -36.81 -0.69 -2.56
N ASP A 5 -36.58 0.14 -3.58
CA ASP A 5 -35.26 0.22 -4.22
C ASP A 5 -34.21 0.98 -3.37
N PHE A 6 -34.63 1.79 -2.40
CA PHE A 6 -33.71 2.52 -1.49
C PHE A 6 -33.05 1.62 -0.44
N PHE A 7 -33.67 0.49 -0.08
CA PHE A 7 -33.13 -0.47 0.91
C PHE A 7 -32.31 -1.61 0.28
N LYS A 8 -32.21 -1.65 -1.05
CA LYS A 8 -31.40 -2.66 -1.72
C LYS A 8 -29.92 -2.29 -1.56
N ASN A 9 -29.23 -3.00 -0.68
CA ASN A 9 -27.78 -2.91 -0.50
C ASN A 9 -27.08 -3.05 -1.86
N LYS A 10 -26.67 -1.92 -2.45
CA LYS A 10 -25.80 -1.91 -3.63
C LYS A 10 -24.51 -2.59 -3.20
N GLY A 11 -24.19 -3.75 -3.79
CA GLY A 11 -23.03 -4.55 -3.39
C GLY A 11 -21.74 -3.74 -3.49
N SER A 12 -21.18 -3.36 -2.34
CA SER A 12 -19.96 -2.53 -2.26
C SER A 12 -18.72 -3.25 -2.80
N ALA A 13 -18.76 -4.58 -2.93
CA ALA A 13 -17.68 -5.39 -3.46
C ALA A 13 -17.25 -4.96 -4.88
N ALA A 14 -18.19 -4.59 -5.76
CA ALA A 14 -17.87 -4.11 -7.11
C ALA A 14 -17.23 -2.71 -7.12
N THR A 15 -17.26 -1.99 -6.00
CA THR A 15 -16.60 -0.69 -5.82
C THR A 15 -15.22 -0.85 -5.19
N ALA A 16 -14.91 -1.98 -4.56
CA ALA A 16 -13.58 -2.25 -4.00
C ALA A 16 -12.51 -2.29 -5.10
N THR A 17 -11.35 -1.74 -4.78
CA THR A 17 -10.14 -1.76 -5.61
C THR A 17 -9.14 -2.72 -4.98
N ASP A 18 -8.40 -3.47 -5.79
CA ASP A 18 -7.34 -4.33 -5.27
C ASP A 18 -6.20 -3.46 -4.72
N ARG A 19 -5.57 -3.90 -3.63
CA ARG A 19 -4.50 -3.18 -2.96
C ARG A 19 -3.35 -4.10 -2.60
N LEU A 20 -2.14 -3.65 -2.89
CA LEU A 20 -0.91 -4.31 -2.49
C LEU A 20 -0.30 -3.55 -1.32
N LYS A 21 -0.07 -4.22 -0.19
CA LYS A 21 0.61 -3.67 0.99
C LYS A 21 1.95 -4.37 1.17
N LEU A 22 3.03 -3.59 1.19
CA LEU A 22 4.40 -4.03 1.42
C LEU A 22 4.94 -3.39 2.70
N ILE A 23 5.71 -4.15 3.47
CA ILE A 23 6.36 -3.65 4.69
C ILE A 23 7.84 -3.97 4.61
N LEU A 24 8.68 -2.94 4.72
CA LEU A 24 10.14 -3.06 4.87
C LEU A 24 10.48 -2.75 6.32
N ALA A 25 10.96 -3.75 7.07
CA ALA A 25 11.37 -3.57 8.46
C ALA A 25 12.87 -3.82 8.61
N LYS A 26 13.56 -2.94 9.33
CA LYS A 26 14.96 -3.14 9.71
C LYS A 26 15.18 -2.86 11.18
N GLU A 27 16.16 -3.53 11.77
CA GLU A 27 16.66 -3.15 13.09
C GLU A 27 17.34 -1.78 13.03
N ARG A 28 17.12 -0.92 14.04
CA ARG A 28 17.72 0.42 14.11
C ARG A 28 19.23 0.38 14.38
N THR A 29 19.71 -0.69 15.02
CA THR A 29 21.14 -0.97 15.25
C THR A 29 21.90 -1.23 13.94
N LEU A 30 21.19 -1.66 12.89
CA LEU A 30 21.76 -1.90 11.58
C LEU A 30 21.70 -0.61 10.75
N ASN A 31 22.88 -0.04 10.48
CA ASN A 31 23.00 1.08 9.56
C ASN A 31 22.90 0.59 8.11
N LEU A 32 21.70 0.69 7.54
CA LEU A 32 21.41 0.34 6.15
C LEU A 32 21.10 1.64 5.37
N PRO A 33 22.13 2.35 4.86
CA PRO A 33 21.93 3.65 4.19
C PRO A 33 21.13 3.54 2.88
N TYR A 34 20.98 2.34 2.34
CA TYR A 34 20.31 2.02 1.08
C TYR A 34 18.82 1.69 1.22
N MET A 35 18.22 1.80 2.41
CA MET A 35 16.79 1.50 2.60
C MET A 35 15.88 2.33 1.70
N GLU A 36 16.19 3.61 1.57
CA GLU A 36 15.44 4.54 0.75
C GLU A 36 15.58 4.25 -0.75
N GLU A 37 16.77 3.80 -1.18
CA GLU A 37 17.04 3.39 -2.56
C GLU A 37 16.31 2.09 -2.89
N MET A 38 16.47 1.06 -2.05
CA MET A 38 15.76 -0.23 -2.18
C MET A 38 14.25 -0.02 -2.28
N ARG A 39 13.69 0.85 -1.43
CA ARG A 39 12.27 1.21 -1.50
C ARG A 39 11.89 1.77 -2.88
N LYS A 40 12.67 2.73 -3.41
CA LYS A 40 12.43 3.33 -4.74
C LYS A 40 12.49 2.29 -5.85
N GLU A 41 13.46 1.38 -5.80
CA GLU A 41 13.60 0.31 -6.78
C GLU A 41 12.40 -0.65 -6.77
N ILE A 42 11.96 -1.06 -5.57
CA ILE A 42 10.78 -1.92 -5.42
C ILE A 42 9.53 -1.23 -5.98
N ILE A 43 9.35 0.06 -5.69
CA ILE A 43 8.23 0.86 -6.23
C ILE A 43 8.28 0.89 -7.76
N ALA A 44 9.44 1.16 -8.35
CA ALA A 44 9.61 1.21 -9.80
C ALA A 44 9.26 -0.13 -10.46
N VAL A 45 9.66 -1.24 -9.84
CA VAL A 45 9.29 -2.59 -10.29
C VAL A 45 7.78 -2.80 -10.20
N ILE A 46 7.15 -2.46 -9.07
CA ILE A 46 5.70 -2.65 -8.93
C ILE A 46 4.94 -1.78 -9.94
N GLN A 47 5.32 -0.52 -10.12
CA GLN A 47 4.74 0.38 -11.12
C GLN A 47 4.85 -0.19 -12.54
N LYS A 48 6.02 -0.76 -12.89
CA LYS A 48 6.25 -1.39 -14.19
C LYS A 48 5.25 -2.52 -14.49
N TYR A 49 4.89 -3.32 -13.51
CA TYR A 49 4.02 -4.50 -13.71
C TYR A 49 2.54 -4.24 -13.44
N THR A 50 2.22 -3.28 -12.57
CA THR A 50 0.82 -2.98 -12.19
C THR A 50 0.22 -1.82 -12.96
N LYS A 51 1.05 -0.95 -13.57
CA LYS A 51 0.62 0.33 -14.13
C LYS A 51 -0.10 1.23 -13.12
N SER A 52 0.04 0.95 -11.81
CA SER A 52 -0.54 1.78 -10.77
C SER A 52 0.26 3.08 -10.63
N SER A 53 -0.46 4.19 -10.50
CA SER A 53 0.10 5.50 -10.14
C SER A 53 -0.25 5.90 -8.70
N ASP A 54 -1.09 5.12 -8.03
CA ASP A 54 -1.64 5.44 -6.72
C ASP A 54 -0.87 4.66 -5.64
N ILE A 55 0.13 5.33 -5.07
CA ILE A 55 1.08 4.76 -4.13
C ILE A 55 1.19 5.66 -2.90
N HIS A 56 0.96 5.06 -1.74
CA HIS A 56 1.02 5.69 -0.44
C HIS A 56 2.19 5.12 0.37
N PHE A 57 2.87 6.00 1.10
CA PHE A 57 4.00 5.64 1.95
C PHE A 57 3.72 6.03 3.39
N LYS A 58 4.08 5.15 4.32
CA LYS A 58 4.02 5.45 5.73
C LYS A 58 5.24 4.89 6.43
N THR A 59 6.11 5.77 6.90
CA THR A 59 7.15 5.38 7.84
C THR A 59 6.50 5.21 9.21
N LEU A 60 6.65 4.02 9.77
CA LEU A 60 6.17 3.66 11.09
C LEU A 60 7.37 3.56 12.02
N ASP A 61 7.40 4.42 13.03
CA ASP A 61 8.30 4.27 14.17
C ASP A 61 7.80 3.12 15.05
N SER A 62 8.01 1.89 14.60
CA SER A 62 7.57 0.68 15.29
C SER A 62 8.56 0.30 16.39
N ASN A 63 8.22 0.56 17.66
CA ASN A 63 9.03 0.21 18.85
C ASN A 63 10.47 0.75 18.84
N GLN A 64 11.15 0.73 19.99
CA GLN A 64 12.48 1.37 20.10
C GLN A 64 13.58 0.67 19.28
N SER A 65 13.35 -0.54 18.75
CA SER A 65 14.38 -1.35 18.10
C SER A 65 14.26 -1.48 16.58
N VAL A 66 13.10 -1.19 15.98
CA VAL A 66 12.85 -1.43 14.55
C VAL A 66 12.39 -0.14 13.88
N GLU A 67 12.83 0.06 12.64
CA GLU A 67 12.34 1.09 11.73
C GLU A 67 11.58 0.39 10.61
N THR A 68 10.36 0.84 10.36
CA THR A 68 9.46 0.19 9.39
C THR A 68 8.98 1.19 8.34
N ILE A 69 9.02 0.81 7.08
CA ILE A 69 8.44 1.56 5.97
C ILE A 69 7.33 0.72 5.35
N GLU A 70 6.11 1.22 5.42
CA GLU A 70 4.93 0.65 4.79
C GLU A 70 4.66 1.34 3.44
N VAL A 71 4.39 0.53 2.43
CA VAL A 71 4.02 0.98 1.07
C VAL A 71 2.67 0.35 0.72
N GLU A 72 1.68 1.17 0.41
CA GLU A 72 0.36 0.73 -0.06
C GLU A 72 0.16 1.19 -1.50
N ILE A 73 -0.23 0.27 -2.39
CA ILE A 73 -0.40 0.51 -3.82
C ILE A 73 -1.80 0.10 -4.21
N ILE A 74 -2.58 1.02 -4.75
CA ILE A 74 -3.94 0.74 -5.24
C ILE A 74 -3.81 0.29 -6.69
N LEU A 75 -4.24 -0.93 -6.99
CA LEU A 75 -4.12 -1.50 -8.32
C LEU A 75 -5.26 -0.99 -9.21
N PRO A 76 -4.97 -0.66 -10.48
CA PRO A 76 -6.03 -0.38 -11.44
C PRO A 76 -6.87 -1.64 -11.68
N ARG A 77 -8.13 -1.45 -12.08
CA ARG A 77 -8.99 -2.54 -12.55
C ARG A 77 -8.62 -2.98 -13.97
#